data_AF-A0AAF0PZK8-F1
#
_entry.id   AF-A0AAF0PZK8-F1
#
_cell.length_a   1.000
_cell.length_b   1.000
_cell.length_c   1.000
_cell.angle_alpha   90.00
_cell.angle_beta   90.00
_cell.angle_gamma   90.00
#
_symmetry.space_group_name_H-M   'P 1'
#
loop_
_entity.id
_entity.type
_entity.pdbx_description
1 polymer ?
#
loop_
_entity_poly.entity_id
_entity_poly.type
_entity_poly.pdbx_seq_one_letter_code
_entity_poly.pdbx_strand_id
1 'polypeptide(L)' 'MAFEQGGDGVLRYQGRLCVPKVDELQERIMEEAHRSRYSIHPGSTNMYRDLREVYWWSTMKRCIT' A
#
# COMPACT_ATOMS: atom_id res chain seq x y z
N MET A 1 14.09 -4.71 -14.07
CA MET A 1 12.77 -4.33 -13.54
C MET A 1 12.85 -2.85 -13.24
N ALA A 2 12.15 -2.03 -14.03
CA ALA A 2 12.25 -0.58 -13.97
C ALA A 2 11.04 0.01 -13.24
N PHE A 3 11.21 1.23 -12.73
CA PHE A 3 10.08 2.05 -12.33
C PHE A 3 9.50 2.72 -13.58
N GLU A 4 8.18 2.80 -13.64
CA GLU A 4 7.46 3.41 -14.76
C GLU A 4 6.65 4.59 -14.23
N GLN A 5 6.79 5.77 -14.82
CA GLN A 5 5.93 6.90 -14.50
C GLN A 5 4.75 6.90 -15.49
N GLY A 6 3.53 6.83 -14.97
CA GLY A 6 2.33 6.95 -15.80
C GLY A 6 2.09 8.39 -16.25
N GLY A 7 1.23 8.57 -17.26
CA GLY A 7 0.79 9.90 -17.70
C GLY A 7 0.01 10.69 -16.63
N ASP A 8 -0.40 10.01 -15.56
CA ASP A 8 -0.97 10.58 -14.34
C ASP A 8 0.10 11.11 -13.35
N GLY A 9 1.37 11.01 -13.70
CA GLY A 9 2.50 11.39 -12.84
C GLY A 9 2.82 10.36 -11.75
N VAL A 10 2.08 9.25 -11.69
CA VAL A 10 2.23 8.25 -10.64
C VAL A 10 3.28 7.21 -11.02
N LEU A 11 4.23 7.00 -10.11
CA LEU A 11 5.27 5.99 -10.26
C LEU A 11 4.70 4.59 -9.99
N ARG A 12 5.07 3.61 -10.81
CA ARG A 12 4.66 2.22 -10.69
C ARG A 12 5.88 1.30 -10.69
N TYR A 13 5.82 0.25 -9.89
CA TYR A 13 6.83 -0.80 -9.84
C TYR A 13 6.15 -2.16 -10.03
N GLN A 14 6.51 -2.88 -11.08
CA GLN A 14 5.84 -4.14 -11.47
C GLN A 14 4.31 -4.00 -11.60
N GLY A 15 3.84 -2.87 -12.15
CA GLY A 15 2.41 -2.56 -12.28
C GLY A 15 1.72 -2.08 -10.99
N ARG A 16 2.43 -1.99 -9.87
CA ARG A 16 1.88 -1.53 -8.57
C ARG A 16 2.17 -0.07 -8.33
N LEU A 17 1.25 0.65 -7.70
CA LEU A 17 1.42 2.08 -7.37
C LEU A 17 2.50 2.26 -6.30
N CYS A 18 3.56 2.99 -6.64
CA CYS A 18 4.60 3.35 -5.69
C CYS A 18 4.08 4.46 -4.78
N VAL A 19 4.01 4.16 -3.48
CA VAL A 19 3.64 5.15 -2.46
C VAL A 19 4.93 5.81 -1.97
N PRO A 20 5.12 7.13 -2.18
CA PRO A 20 6.31 7.83 -1.69
C PRO A 20 6.38 7.75 -0.17
N LYS A 21 7.59 7.88 0.39
CA LYS A 21 7.82 7.93 1.84
C LYS A 21 7.45 9.33 2.37
N VAL A 22 6.18 9.66 2.26
CA VAL A 22 5.55 10.81 2.91
C VAL A 22 4.79 10.21 4.08
N ASP A 23 5.23 10.52 5.30
CA ASP A 23 4.81 9.83 6.52
C ASP A 23 3.28 9.80 6.66
N GLU A 24 2.60 10.89 6.32
CA GLU A 24 1.13 10.99 6.36
C GLU A 24 0.40 10.12 5.32
N LEU A 25 1.00 9.90 4.13
CA LEU A 25 0.32 9.21 3.04
C LEU A 25 0.25 7.70 3.29
N GLN A 26 1.35 7.12 3.77
CA GLN A 26 1.41 5.70 4.12
C GLN A 26 0.52 5.40 5.32
N GLU A 27 0.54 6.27 6.35
CA GLU A 27 -0.30 6.12 7.53
C GLU A 27 -1.78 6.21 7.19
N ARG A 28 -2.20 7.17 6.37
CA ARG A 28 -3.60 7.29 5.93
C ARG A 28 -4.09 6.10 5.12
N ILE A 29 -3.27 5.54 4.21
CA ILE A 29 -3.63 4.33 3.46
C ILE A 29 -3.82 3.15 4.41
N MET A 30 -2.94 3.02 5.40
CA MET A 30 -3.03 1.96 6.41
C MET A 30 -4.24 2.16 7.32
N GLU A 31 -4.48 3.38 7.80
CA GLU A 31 -5.63 3.71 8.65
C GLU A 31 -6.96 3.44 7.93
N GLU A 32 -7.07 3.86 6.67
CA GLU A 32 -8.24 3.57 5.83
C GLU A 32 -8.40 2.05 5.62
N ALA A 33 -7.31 1.31 5.38
CA ALA A 33 -7.35 -0.13 5.24
C ALA A 33 -7.79 -0.85 6.54
N HIS A 34 -7.36 -0.34 7.71
CA HIS A 34 -7.80 -0.85 9.02
C HIS A 34 -9.25 -0.50 9.33
N ARG A 35 -9.71 0.71 8.95
CA ARG A 35 -11.09 1.18 9.18
C ARG A 35 -12.09 0.67 8.15
N SER A 36 -11.61 0.23 6.99
CA SER A 36 -12.44 -0.31 5.93
C SER A 36 -13.27 -1.50 6.43
N ARG A 37 -14.50 -1.60 5.95
CA ARG A 37 -15.47 -2.66 6.27
C ARG A 37 -15.00 -4.06 5.84
N TYR A 38 -13.85 -4.16 5.15
CA TYR A 38 -13.14 -5.41 4.87
C TYR A 38 -12.28 -5.90 6.07
N SER A 39 -12.25 -5.14 7.17
CA SER A 39 -11.66 -5.55 8.47
C SER A 39 -12.45 -6.63 9.21
N ILE A 40 -13.54 -7.15 8.65
CA ILE A 40 -14.32 -8.29 9.18
C ILE A 40 -13.60 -9.63 8.89
N HIS A 41 -12.27 -9.65 8.89
CA HIS A 41 -11.47 -10.87 8.74
C HIS A 41 -10.34 -10.93 9.77
N PRO A 42 -10.07 -12.12 10.36
CA PRO A 42 -9.33 -12.28 11.61
C PRO A 42 -7.80 -12.22 11.46
N GLY A 43 -7.25 -11.23 10.75
CA GLY A 43 -5.80 -11.03 10.76
C GLY A 43 -5.24 -10.03 9.77
N SER A 44 -4.23 -9.28 10.23
CA SER A 44 -3.45 -8.29 9.48
C SER A 44 -2.77 -8.86 8.22
N THR A 45 -2.65 -10.19 8.13
CA THR A 45 -2.11 -10.92 6.96
C THR A 45 -2.96 -10.75 5.69
N ASN A 46 -4.29 -10.66 5.81
CA ASN A 46 -5.16 -10.46 4.65
C ASN A 46 -5.07 -9.02 4.12
N MET A 47 -5.05 -8.03 5.00
CA MET A 47 -4.88 -6.62 4.62
C MET A 47 -3.54 -6.36 3.93
N TYR A 48 -2.45 -6.98 4.41
CA TYR A 48 -1.15 -6.89 3.73
C TYR A 48 -1.19 -7.46 2.31
N ARG A 49 -1.90 -8.59 2.12
CA ARG A 49 -2.02 -9.23 0.81
C ARG A 49 -2.77 -8.31 -0.16
N ASP A 50 -3.89 -7.75 0.28
CA ASP A 50 -4.72 -6.89 -0.57
C ASP A 50 -3.98 -5.58 -0.90
N LEU A 51 -3.30 -4.98 0.08
CA LEU A 51 -2.50 -3.77 -0.14
C LEU A 51 -1.30 -4.02 -1.05
N ARG A 52 -0.57 -5.15 -0.93
CA ARG A 52 0.62 -5.41 -1.77
C ARG A 52 0.28 -5.75 -3.22
N GLU A 53 -0.98 -6.04 -3.53
CA GLU A 53 -1.42 -6.26 -4.91
C GLU A 53 -1.55 -4.93 -5.65
N VAL A 54 -2.02 -3.88 -4.96
CA VAL A 54 -2.27 -2.56 -5.55
C VAL A 54 -1.10 -1.60 -5.35
N TYR A 55 -0.49 -1.63 -4.16
CA TYR A 55 0.52 -0.67 -3.73
C TYR A 55 1.89 -1.32 -3.49
N TRP A 56 2.92 -0.50 -3.60
CA TRP A 56 4.29 -0.85 -3.31
C TRP A 56 4.99 0.27 -2.53
N TRP A 57 5.56 -0.06 -1.37
CA TRP A 57 6.51 0.79 -0.67
C TRP A 57 7.41 -0.06 0.26
N SER A 58 8.61 0.44 0.56
CA SER A 58 9.65 -0.35 1.27
C SER A 58 9.31 -0.67 2.73
N THR A 59 8.36 0.05 3.33
CA THR A 59 8.01 -0.04 4.77
C THR A 59 6.71 -0.77 5.05
N MET A 60 6.04 -1.38 4.04
CA MET A 60 4.74 -2.06 4.21
C MET A 60 4.71 -3.03 5.39
N LYS A 61 5.69 -3.93 5.48
CA LYS A 61 5.77 -4.94 6.54
C LYS A 61 5.94 -4.35 7.95
N ARG A 62 6.54 -3.16 8.07
CA ARG A 62 6.80 -2.50 9.35
C ARG A 62 5.58 -1.75 9.88
N CYS A 63 4.62 -1.42 9.02
CA CYS A 63 3.37 -0.75 9.39
C CYS A 63 2.24 -1.71 9.80
N ILE A 64 2.48 -3.04 9.77
CA ILE A 64 1.49 -4.09 10.08
C ILE A 64 1.67 -4.66 11.51
N THR A 65 2.66 -4.16 12.24
CA THR A 65 2.93 -4.56 13.65
C THR A 65 2.16 -3.64 14.59
#